data_AF-A0AAU6SRY2-F1
#
_entry.id   AF-A0AAU6SRY2-F1
#
_cell.length_a   1.000
_cell.length_b   1.000
_cell.length_c   1.000
_cell.angle_alpha   90.00
_cell.angle_beta   90.00
_cell.angle_gamma   90.00
#
_symmetry.space_group_name_H-M   'P 1'
#
loop_
_entity.id
_entity.type
_entity.pdbx_description
1 polymer ?
#
loop_
_entity_poly.entity_id
_entity_poly.type
_entity_poly.pdbx_seq_one_letter_code
_entity_poly.pdbx_strand_id
1 'polypeptide(L)'
;MYDIKDLVKKEAELKASFHKHFVSFFDSFDYSDISDKEVRVVDMNSHEDISELIYGAGLYVIFTDYQSDRNPCSLSVDGLKAIYRGHGVRVKKRVESHLFNSEYNKNRNGTNYTVCMKLNGQNGIDINEQPFRNYRWKVITHSMSGSSKTIREQAEQGFDSVYSRPLGSNA
;
A
#
# COMPACT_ATOMS: atom_id res chain seq x y z
N MET A 1 -39.12 12.20 3.00
CA MET A 1 -37.76 12.72 3.31
C MET A 1 -36.90 11.51 3.64
N TYR A 2 -35.68 11.42 3.13
CA TYR A 2 -34.79 10.29 3.44
C TYR A 2 -34.26 10.39 4.89
N ASP A 3 -34.15 9.26 5.58
CA ASP A 3 -33.61 9.20 6.94
C ASP A 3 -32.09 9.09 6.91
N ILE A 4 -31.42 10.25 6.98
CA ILE A 4 -29.96 10.31 6.92
C ILE A 4 -29.28 9.59 8.09
N LYS A 5 -29.92 9.52 9.27
CA LYS A 5 -29.34 8.88 10.46
C LYS A 5 -29.28 7.36 10.29
N ASP A 6 -30.36 6.78 9.77
CA ASP A 6 -30.40 5.35 9.43
C ASP A 6 -29.35 4.99 8.36
N LEU A 7 -29.20 5.82 7.32
CA LEU A 7 -28.19 5.60 6.27
C LEU A 7 -26.75 5.65 6.81
N VAL A 8 -26.43 6.62 7.68
CA VAL A 8 -25.11 6.71 8.32
C VAL A 8 -24.85 5.48 9.21
N LYS A 9 -25.85 5.01 9.95
CA LYS A 9 -25.73 3.79 10.76
C LYS A 9 -25.43 2.57 9.90
N LYS A 10 -26.17 2.37 8.80
CA LYS A 10 -25.94 1.27 7.86
C LYS A 10 -24.55 1.33 7.21
N GLU A 11 -24.08 2.51 6.86
CA GLU A 11 -22.72 2.69 6.33
C GLU A 11 -21.65 2.29 7.36
N ALA A 12 -21.83 2.68 8.63
CA ALA A 12 -20.91 2.32 9.71
C ALA A 12 -20.88 0.81 9.97
N GLU A 13 -22.04 0.16 10.02
CA GLU A 13 -22.16 -1.30 10.15
C GLU A 13 -21.47 -2.03 8.99
N LEU A 14 -21.67 -1.55 7.77
CA LEU A 14 -21.03 -2.10 6.57
C LEU A 14 -19.49 -1.95 6.65
N LYS A 15 -18.98 -0.76 6.98
CA LYS A 15 -17.54 -0.51 7.15
C LYS A 15 -16.95 -1.43 8.22
N ALA A 16 -17.61 -1.57 9.37
CA ALA A 16 -17.16 -2.45 10.44
C ALA A 16 -17.08 -3.92 9.98
N SER A 17 -18.03 -4.38 9.17
CA SER A 17 -18.00 -5.73 8.59
C SER A 17 -16.82 -5.95 7.64
N PHE A 18 -16.52 -4.98 6.77
CA PHE A 18 -15.36 -5.03 5.88
C PHE A 18 -14.06 -5.02 6.68
N HIS A 19 -13.97 -4.14 7.68
CA HIS A 19 -12.80 -4.05 8.56
C HIS A 19 -12.52 -5.40 9.24
N LYS A 20 -13.53 -5.99 9.88
CA LYS A 20 -13.40 -7.30 10.53
C LYS A 20 -12.96 -8.40 9.55
N HIS A 21 -13.48 -8.37 8.33
CA HIS A 21 -13.06 -9.30 7.28
C HIS A 21 -11.57 -9.12 6.95
N PHE A 22 -11.09 -7.90 6.77
CA PHE A 22 -9.68 -7.64 6.46
C PHE A 22 -8.74 -7.94 7.64
N VAL A 23 -9.15 -7.68 8.89
CA VAL A 23 -8.37 -8.11 10.07
C VAL A 23 -8.20 -9.63 10.06
N SER A 24 -9.29 -10.37 9.91
CA SER A 24 -9.23 -11.84 9.85
C SER A 24 -8.40 -12.34 8.67
N PHE A 25 -8.48 -11.67 7.52
CA PHE A 25 -7.64 -12.00 6.36
C PHE A 25 -6.17 -11.81 6.71
N PHE A 26 -5.76 -10.63 7.18
CA PHE A 26 -4.35 -10.33 7.48
C PHE A 26 -3.77 -11.15 8.63
N ASP A 27 -4.59 -11.53 9.63
CA ASP A 27 -4.17 -12.43 10.71
C ASP A 27 -3.86 -13.86 10.21
N SER A 28 -4.52 -14.28 9.12
CA SER A 28 -4.40 -15.65 8.58
C SER A 28 -3.55 -15.76 7.32
N PHE A 29 -3.28 -14.65 6.64
CA PHE A 29 -2.54 -14.62 5.39
C PHE A 29 -1.04 -14.78 5.65
N ASP A 30 -0.46 -15.84 5.11
CA ASP A 30 0.97 -16.11 5.23
C ASP A 30 1.76 -15.38 4.13
N TYR A 31 2.49 -14.33 4.51
CA TYR A 31 3.34 -13.58 3.60
C TYR A 31 4.66 -14.29 3.25
N SER A 32 4.99 -15.42 3.89
CA SER A 32 6.20 -16.19 3.59
C SER A 32 6.00 -17.20 2.45
N ASP A 33 4.75 -17.58 2.16
CA ASP A 33 4.39 -18.50 1.07
C ASP A 33 3.23 -17.94 0.24
N ILE A 34 3.58 -17.10 -0.73
CA ILE A 34 2.60 -16.43 -1.59
C ILE A 34 2.45 -17.22 -2.89
N SER A 35 1.50 -18.15 -2.91
CA SER A 35 1.08 -18.87 -4.12
C SER A 35 -0.17 -18.30 -4.80
N ASP A 36 -0.81 -17.30 -4.19
CA ASP A 36 -2.07 -16.72 -4.66
C ASP A 36 -1.87 -15.88 -5.94
N LYS A 37 -2.70 -16.12 -6.96
CA LYS A 37 -2.66 -15.39 -8.24
C LYS A 37 -3.13 -13.94 -8.14
N GLU A 38 -3.94 -13.62 -7.12
CA GLU A 38 -4.40 -12.26 -6.84
C GLU A 38 -3.35 -11.44 -6.08
N VAL A 39 -2.24 -12.06 -5.67
CA VAL A 39 -1.12 -11.39 -5.01
C VAL A 39 0.10 -11.39 -5.92
N ARG A 40 0.77 -10.23 -6.03
CA ARG A 40 2.05 -10.12 -6.74
C ARG A 40 3.11 -9.57 -5.81
N VAL A 41 4.25 -10.25 -5.80
CA VAL A 41 5.48 -9.87 -5.08
C VAL A 41 6.49 -9.47 -6.13
N VAL A 42 7.03 -8.26 -6.03
CA VAL A 42 8.02 -7.74 -6.97
C VAL A 42 9.14 -7.07 -6.19
N ASP A 43 10.37 -7.49 -6.42
CA ASP A 43 11.56 -6.78 -5.95
C ASP A 43 11.76 -5.55 -6.84
N MET A 44 11.93 -4.37 -6.23
CA MET A 44 12.05 -3.09 -6.93
C MET A 44 13.50 -2.68 -7.00
N ASN A 45 14.10 -2.82 -8.18
CA ASN A 45 15.48 -2.44 -8.48
C ASN A 45 15.56 -1.30 -9.50
N SER A 46 14.54 -1.16 -10.35
CA SER A 46 14.44 -0.08 -11.34
C SER A 46 12.99 0.29 -11.65
N HIS A 47 12.79 1.35 -12.45
CA HIS A 47 11.44 1.84 -12.77
C HIS A 47 10.64 0.83 -13.60
N GLU A 48 11.33 0.02 -14.42
CA GLU A 48 10.75 -1.01 -15.27
C GLU A 48 9.98 -2.08 -14.47
N ASP A 49 10.41 -2.37 -13.24
CA ASP A 49 9.79 -3.37 -12.36
C ASP A 49 8.34 -3.01 -11.98
N ILE A 50 7.96 -1.73 -12.07
CA ILE A 50 6.56 -1.28 -11.90
C ILE A 50 5.62 -2.01 -12.87
N SER A 51 6.12 -2.43 -14.04
CA SER A 51 5.35 -3.15 -15.03
C SER A 51 4.92 -4.55 -14.58
N GLU A 52 5.59 -5.14 -13.59
CA GLU A 52 5.29 -6.49 -13.06
C GLU A 52 4.18 -6.49 -11.99
N LEU A 53 3.88 -5.32 -11.42
CA LEU A 53 2.80 -5.17 -10.44
C LEU A 53 1.42 -5.46 -11.06
N ILE A 54 0.41 -5.69 -10.21
CA ILE A 54 -0.97 -5.82 -10.67
C ILE A 54 -1.45 -4.58 -11.44
N TYR A 55 -2.32 -4.79 -12.42
CA TYR A 55 -3.05 -3.71 -13.07
C TYR A 55 -4.37 -3.44 -12.35
N GLY A 56 -4.81 -2.18 -12.36
CA GLY A 56 -6.11 -1.78 -11.82
C GLY A 56 -6.11 -1.47 -10.33
N ALA A 57 -7.23 -1.79 -9.68
CA ALA A 57 -7.51 -1.42 -8.30
C ALA A 57 -6.99 -2.47 -7.31
N GLY A 58 -6.43 -2.00 -6.20
CA GLY A 58 -5.83 -2.89 -5.20
C GLY A 58 -5.28 -2.18 -3.98
N LEU A 59 -4.74 -3.01 -3.10
CA LEU A 59 -3.88 -2.63 -1.98
C LEU A 59 -2.43 -2.93 -2.37
N TYR A 60 -1.50 -2.10 -1.92
CA TYR A 60 -0.08 -2.34 -2.05
C TYR A 60 0.64 -2.04 -0.74
N VAL A 61 1.66 -2.83 -0.45
CA VAL A 61 2.53 -2.70 0.71
C VAL A 61 3.96 -2.64 0.20
N ILE A 62 4.68 -1.61 0.61
CA ILE A 62 6.08 -1.36 0.26
C ILE A 62 6.94 -1.80 1.43
N PHE A 63 7.96 -2.58 1.14
CA PHE A 63 8.91 -3.15 2.09
C PHE A 63 10.32 -2.66 1.77
N THR A 64 11.11 -2.46 2.82
CA THR A 64 12.53 -2.13 2.69
C THR A 64 13.28 -2.51 3.97
N ASP A 65 14.60 -2.61 3.88
CA ASP A 65 15.48 -2.65 5.05
C ASP A 65 15.84 -1.23 5.58
N TYR A 66 15.47 -0.15 4.86
CA TYR A 66 15.63 1.22 5.32
C TYR A 66 14.83 1.55 6.58
N GLN A 67 15.50 2.06 7.62
CA GLN A 67 14.90 2.50 8.90
C GLN A 67 14.03 1.43 9.60
N SER A 68 14.30 0.15 9.37
CA SER A 68 13.52 -0.98 9.92
C SER A 68 13.38 -0.93 11.44
N ASP A 69 14.43 -0.52 12.15
CA ASP A 69 14.45 -0.48 13.63
C ASP A 69 13.49 0.58 14.22
N ARG A 70 13.15 1.62 13.46
CA ARG A 70 12.27 2.72 13.90
C ARG A 70 10.82 2.51 13.50
N ASN A 71 10.54 1.52 12.68
CA ASN A 71 9.23 1.29 12.12
C ASN A 71 8.35 0.49 13.09
N PRO A 72 7.20 1.02 13.57
CA PRO A 72 6.36 0.30 14.51
C PRO A 72 5.57 -0.85 13.84
N CYS A 73 5.50 -0.88 12.51
CA CYS A 73 4.80 -1.95 11.80
C CYS A 73 5.50 -3.30 12.00
N SER A 74 4.80 -4.33 12.44
CA SER A 74 5.37 -5.65 12.74
C SER A 74 5.55 -6.54 11.51
N LEU A 75 4.90 -6.23 10.38
CA LEU A 75 4.99 -7.06 9.18
C LEU A 75 6.38 -7.00 8.56
N SER A 76 6.97 -8.19 8.35
CA SER A 76 8.25 -8.35 7.65
C SER A 76 8.21 -9.55 6.72
N VAL A 77 8.92 -9.45 5.60
CA VAL A 77 9.02 -10.48 4.55
C VAL A 77 10.46 -10.47 4.04
N ASP A 78 11.13 -11.62 4.04
CA ASP A 78 12.53 -11.79 3.59
C ASP A 78 13.53 -10.80 4.22
N GLY A 79 13.31 -10.49 5.51
CA GLY A 79 14.12 -9.53 6.26
C GLY A 79 13.89 -8.07 5.89
N LEU A 80 12.84 -7.76 5.11
CA LEU A 80 12.38 -6.40 4.80
C LEU A 80 11.13 -6.08 5.61
N LYS A 81 11.01 -4.86 6.11
CA LYS A 81 9.87 -4.44 6.94
C LYS A 81 8.91 -3.58 6.13
N ALA A 82 7.60 -3.77 6.33
CA ALA A 82 6.59 -2.98 5.65
C ALA A 82 6.69 -1.50 6.09
N ILE A 83 7.14 -0.62 5.20
CA ILE A 83 7.39 0.80 5.47
C ILE A 83 6.24 1.71 5.02
N TYR A 84 5.40 1.21 4.11
CA TYR A 84 4.21 1.92 3.65
C TYR A 84 3.15 0.92 3.20
N ARG A 85 1.90 1.27 3.42
CA ARG A 85 0.73 0.65 2.80
C ARG A 85 -0.15 1.72 2.19
N GLY A 86 -0.75 1.39 1.06
CA GLY A 86 -1.60 2.29 0.32
C GLY A 86 -2.62 1.52 -0.49
N HIS A 87 -3.72 2.17 -0.86
CA HIS A 87 -4.63 1.66 -1.87
C HIS A 87 -4.73 2.58 -3.09
N GLY A 88 -5.34 2.09 -4.18
CA GLY A 88 -5.64 2.91 -5.34
C GLY A 88 -6.47 2.18 -6.40
N VAL A 89 -6.97 2.95 -7.36
CA VAL A 89 -7.61 2.43 -8.59
C VAL A 89 -6.60 2.17 -9.72
N ARG A 90 -5.36 2.65 -9.54
CA ARG A 90 -4.22 2.48 -10.46
C ARG A 90 -2.98 2.19 -9.62
N VAL A 91 -2.86 0.96 -9.14
CA VAL A 91 -1.79 0.55 -8.21
C VAL A 91 -0.39 0.89 -8.74
N LYS A 92 -0.09 0.54 -10.00
CA LYS A 92 1.20 0.89 -10.64
C LYS A 92 1.57 2.36 -10.50
N LYS A 93 0.65 3.25 -10.87
CA LYS A 93 0.88 4.71 -10.82
C LYS A 93 1.00 5.23 -9.39
N ARG A 94 0.32 4.61 -8.42
CA ARG A 94 0.48 4.94 -6.99
C ARG A 94 1.86 4.54 -6.48
N VAL A 95 2.29 3.30 -6.75
CA VAL A 95 3.62 2.83 -6.34
C VAL A 95 4.71 3.67 -7.01
N GLU A 96 4.59 3.95 -8.31
CA GLU A 96 5.48 4.84 -9.05
C GLU A 96 5.58 6.22 -8.38
N SER A 97 4.45 6.82 -7.98
CA SER A 97 4.46 8.13 -7.30
C SER A 97 5.18 8.13 -5.94
N HIS A 98 5.37 6.96 -5.33
CA HIS A 98 6.09 6.81 -4.06
C HIS A 98 7.57 6.50 -4.25
N LEU A 99 7.92 5.61 -5.19
CA LEU A 99 9.28 5.04 -5.31
C LEU A 99 10.11 5.62 -6.46
N PHE A 100 9.46 6.24 -7.43
CA PHE A 100 10.06 6.86 -8.62
C PHE A 100 9.38 8.21 -8.88
N ASN A 101 9.40 9.07 -7.86
CA ASN A 101 8.65 10.31 -7.86
C ASN A 101 9.06 11.25 -9.00
N SER A 102 10.35 11.29 -9.34
CA SER A 102 10.87 12.08 -10.46
C SER A 102 10.28 11.62 -11.80
N GLU A 103 10.27 10.31 -12.07
CA GLU A 103 9.68 9.71 -13.27
C GLU A 103 8.17 9.93 -13.33
N TYR A 104 7.49 9.72 -12.21
CA TYR A 104 6.06 9.97 -12.07
C TYR A 104 5.70 11.43 -12.41
N ASN A 105 6.49 12.40 -11.91
CA ASN A 105 6.24 13.81 -12.15
C ASN A 105 6.47 14.25 -13.60
N LYS A 106 7.41 13.60 -14.30
CA LYS A 106 7.60 13.78 -15.74
C LYS A 106 6.39 13.24 -16.53
N ASN A 107 5.82 12.11 -16.09
CA ASN A 107 4.80 11.33 -16.82
C ASN A 107 3.54 11.04 -16.00
N ARG A 108 2.87 12.09 -15.52
CA ARG A 108 1.69 11.99 -14.66
C ARG A 108 0.47 11.32 -15.31
N ASN A 109 0.36 11.34 -16.64
CA ASN A 109 -0.69 10.68 -17.43
C ASN A 109 -2.12 10.85 -16.85
N GLY A 110 -2.48 12.11 -16.52
CA GLY A 110 -3.81 12.47 -16.00
C GLY A 110 -4.03 12.16 -14.52
N THR A 111 -2.99 11.79 -13.77
CA THR A 111 -3.05 11.63 -12.30
C THR A 111 -2.40 12.82 -11.59
N ASN A 112 -2.88 13.15 -10.39
CA ASN A 112 -2.32 14.23 -9.57
C ASN A 112 -2.27 13.81 -8.10
N TYR A 113 -1.52 12.75 -7.82
CA TYR A 113 -1.26 12.32 -6.45
C TYR A 113 -0.39 13.35 -5.73
N THR A 114 -0.98 14.00 -4.73
CA THR A 114 -0.34 15.02 -3.88
C THR A 114 0.09 14.47 -2.52
N VAL A 115 -0.37 13.27 -2.16
CA VAL A 115 -0.03 12.57 -0.92
C VAL A 115 0.71 11.29 -1.28
N CYS A 116 2.00 11.28 -0.94
CA CYS A 116 2.92 10.17 -1.15
C CYS A 116 3.55 9.73 0.19
N MET A 117 4.25 8.60 0.16
CA MET A 117 5.10 8.11 1.24
C MET A 117 6.14 9.18 1.59
N LYS A 118 6.36 9.42 2.90
CA LYS A 118 7.34 10.39 3.38
C LYS A 118 8.36 9.70 4.28
N LEU A 119 9.59 9.54 3.79
CA LEU A 119 10.70 8.94 4.57
C LEU A 119 11.77 9.95 4.99
N ASN A 120 11.89 11.04 4.25
CA ASN A 120 12.85 12.13 4.48
C ASN A 120 12.14 13.50 4.60
N GLY A 121 10.83 13.50 4.87
CA GLY A 121 10.00 14.72 4.89
C GLY A 121 9.51 15.18 3.51
N GLN A 122 9.99 14.58 2.41
CA GLN A 122 9.53 14.87 1.05
C GLN A 122 8.42 13.89 0.62
N ASN A 123 7.59 14.32 -0.33
CA ASN A 123 6.53 13.49 -0.91
C ASN A 123 7.11 12.56 -1.97
N GLY A 124 7.15 11.26 -1.66
CA GLY A 124 7.78 10.27 -2.52
C GLY A 124 9.31 10.37 -2.47
N ILE A 125 9.94 9.34 -3.00
CA ILE A 125 11.38 9.20 -3.11
C ILE A 125 11.71 8.69 -4.50
N ASP A 126 13.01 8.63 -4.81
CA ASP A 126 13.54 7.93 -5.95
C ASP A 126 14.47 6.84 -5.43
N ILE A 127 14.06 5.56 -5.50
CA ILE A 127 14.82 4.46 -4.91
C ILE A 127 16.17 4.22 -5.63
N ASN A 128 16.30 4.71 -6.86
CA ASN A 128 17.54 4.64 -7.64
C ASN A 128 18.56 5.72 -7.24
N GLU A 129 18.16 6.68 -6.39
CA GLU A 129 19.00 7.79 -5.95
C GLU A 129 19.51 7.59 -4.52
N GLN A 130 20.57 8.30 -4.15
CA GLN A 130 21.07 8.28 -2.77
C GLN A 130 20.09 8.99 -1.82
N PRO A 131 19.90 8.51 -0.57
CA PRO A 131 20.53 7.33 0.03
C PRO A 131 19.82 6.01 -0.28
N PHE A 132 18.64 6.04 -0.93
CA PHE A 132 17.71 4.92 -1.03
C PHE A 132 18.22 3.75 -1.88
N ARG A 133 19.11 4.00 -2.84
CA ARG A 133 19.74 2.97 -3.68
C ARG A 133 20.63 1.98 -2.95
N ASN A 134 20.97 2.25 -1.70
CA ASN A 134 21.77 1.32 -0.87
C ASN A 134 20.90 0.31 -0.11
N TYR A 135 19.58 0.38 -0.28
CA TYR A 135 18.61 -0.43 0.44
C TYR A 135 17.84 -1.31 -0.53
N ARG A 136 17.33 -2.43 -0.02
CA ARG A 136 16.47 -3.33 -0.77
C ARG A 136 15.04 -2.83 -0.72
N TRP A 137 14.31 -3.00 -1.81
CA TRP A 137 12.92 -2.58 -1.93
C TRP A 137 12.10 -3.71 -2.52
N LYS A 138 10.91 -3.92 -1.94
CA LYS A 138 9.95 -4.93 -2.40
C LYS A 138 8.56 -4.36 -2.32
N VAL A 139 7.70 -4.72 -3.26
CA VAL A 139 6.29 -4.33 -3.24
C VAL A 139 5.45 -5.57 -3.37
N ILE A 140 4.53 -5.74 -2.41
CA ILE A 140 3.50 -6.77 -2.45
C ILE A 140 2.18 -6.08 -2.74
N THR A 141 1.44 -6.60 -3.72
CA THR A 141 0.15 -6.05 -4.14
C THR A 141 -0.93 -7.09 -4.08
N HIS A 142 -2.11 -6.70 -3.58
CA HIS A 142 -3.32 -7.50 -3.56
C HIS A 142 -4.32 -6.91 -4.56
N SER A 143 -4.71 -7.70 -5.55
CA SER A 143 -5.75 -7.36 -6.51
C SER A 143 -7.08 -7.22 -5.81
N MET A 144 -7.77 -6.10 -6.07
CA MET A 144 -9.10 -5.82 -5.54
C MET A 144 -9.99 -5.31 -6.67
N SER A 145 -9.95 -6.00 -7.81
CA SER A 145 -10.80 -5.71 -8.96
C SER A 145 -12.28 -5.68 -8.57
N GLY A 146 -13.02 -4.66 -9.01
CA GLY A 146 -14.42 -4.47 -8.63
C GLY A 146 -14.66 -3.86 -7.24
N SER A 147 -13.62 -3.60 -6.45
CA SER A 147 -13.77 -2.97 -5.14
C SER A 147 -14.18 -1.49 -5.22
N SER A 148 -14.94 -1.03 -4.22
CA SER A 148 -15.19 0.39 -3.97
C SER A 148 -14.02 1.03 -3.20
N LYS A 149 -13.99 2.37 -3.15
CA LYS A 149 -13.02 3.10 -2.32
C LYS A 149 -13.13 2.69 -0.85
N THR A 150 -14.37 2.62 -0.34
CA THR A 150 -14.65 2.23 1.03
C THR A 150 -14.08 0.85 1.37
N ILE A 151 -14.23 -0.15 0.50
CA ILE A 151 -13.66 -1.49 0.74
C ILE A 151 -12.13 -1.40 0.88
N ARG A 152 -11.45 -0.66 0.00
CA ARG A 152 -9.99 -0.53 0.03
C ARG A 152 -9.48 0.27 1.23
N GLU A 153 -10.21 1.31 1.66
CA GLU A 153 -9.89 2.04 2.89
C GLU A 153 -10.01 1.13 4.11
N GLN A 154 -11.01 0.24 4.16
CA GLN A 154 -11.13 -0.73 5.24
C GLN A 154 -10.04 -1.80 5.20
N ALA A 155 -9.50 -2.13 4.02
CA ALA A 155 -8.31 -2.98 3.91
C ALA A 155 -7.07 -2.34 4.55
N GLU A 156 -6.82 -1.04 4.31
CA GLU A 156 -5.72 -0.33 4.98
C GLU A 156 -5.91 -0.28 6.50
N GLN A 157 -7.14 -0.06 6.98
CA GLN A 157 -7.42 -0.04 8.41
C GLN A 157 -7.29 -1.43 9.06
N GLY A 158 -7.72 -2.48 8.35
CA GLY A 158 -7.52 -3.86 8.78
C GLY A 158 -6.04 -4.20 8.89
N PHE A 159 -5.24 -3.81 7.89
CA PHE A 159 -3.78 -3.93 7.92
C PHE A 159 -3.19 -3.25 9.15
N ASP A 160 -3.56 -1.99 9.39
CA ASP A 160 -3.06 -1.22 10.54
C ASP A 160 -3.43 -1.86 11.89
N SER A 161 -4.54 -2.59 11.97
CA SER A 161 -4.99 -3.24 13.21
C SER A 161 -4.21 -4.51 13.53
N VAL A 162 -3.76 -5.23 12.51
CA VAL A 162 -2.95 -6.46 12.67
C VAL A 162 -1.48 -6.11 12.84
N TYR A 163 -0.97 -5.23 12.00
CA TYR A 163 0.47 -5.00 11.88
C TYR A 163 0.95 -3.69 12.48
N SER A 164 0.07 -2.81 12.98
CA SER A 164 0.37 -1.40 13.26
C SER A 164 0.75 -0.59 12.02
N ARG A 165 0.51 0.73 12.08
CA ARG A 165 0.74 1.63 10.96
C ARG A 165 2.24 1.75 10.61
N PRO A 166 2.66 1.56 9.36
CA PRO A 166 4.03 1.80 8.90
C PRO A 166 4.49 3.25 9.05
N LEU A 167 5.80 3.43 9.29
CA LEU A 167 6.42 4.75 9.45
C LEU A 167 6.16 5.71 8.28
N GLY A 168 6.29 5.24 7.04
CA GLY A 168 6.16 6.09 5.85
C GLY A 168 4.72 6.51 5.55
N SER A 169 3.75 5.96 6.28
CA SER A 169 2.32 6.14 6.09
C SER A 169 1.71 7.28 6.92
N ASN A 170 2.55 8.20 7.39
CA ASN A 170 2.10 9.42 8.05
C ASN A 170 1.42 10.37 7.05
N ALA A 171 0.08 10.37 7.06
CA ALA A 171 -0.74 11.40 6.45
C ALA A 171 -0.79 12.64 7.36
#